data_AF-A0A1M3QPY6-F1
#
_entry.id   AF-A0A1M3QPY6-F1
#
_cell.length_a   1.000
_cell.length_b   1.000
_cell.length_c   1.000
_cell.angle_alpha   90.00
_cell.angle_beta   90.00
_cell.angle_gamma   90.00
#
_symmetry.space_group_name_H-M   'P 1'
#
loop_
_entity.id
_entity.type
_entity.pdbx_description
1 polymer ?
#
loop_
_entity_poly.entity_id
_entity_poly.type
_entity_poly.pdbx_seq_one_letter_code
_entity_poly.pdbx_strand_id
1 'polypeptide(L)'
;MSRLLKPNGILLLNTPFLYMLHEVPNDYYRFTRYAIKHLLDMAGLELVRLEEIGGYGAVITDLVSKAMSALPLIGPPMASLIQGIGLLASGGLRSTPALIRFPIGYFLVAQKPGSGIE
;
A
#
# COMPACT_ATOMS: atom_id res chain seq x y z
N MET A 1 10.33 0.66 -15.15
CA MET A 1 11.14 -0.22 -14.26
C MET A 1 11.75 -1.42 -14.98
N SER A 2 11.06 -2.08 -15.91
CA SER A 2 11.59 -3.24 -16.66
C SER A 2 12.95 -3.03 -17.33
N ARG A 3 13.25 -1.81 -17.80
CA ARG A 3 14.59 -1.46 -18.34
C ARG A 3 15.73 -1.65 -17.33
N LEU A 4 15.48 -1.43 -16.03
CA LEU A 4 16.50 -1.50 -14.98
C LEU A 4 16.71 -2.92 -14.45
N LEU A 5 15.73 -3.80 -14.62
CA LEU A 5 15.83 -5.19 -14.17
C LEU A 5 16.59 -6.03 -15.20
N LYS A 6 17.51 -6.87 -14.70
CA LYS A 6 18.06 -7.99 -15.49
C LYS A 6 16.95 -9.00 -15.84
N PRO A 7 17.13 -9.84 -16.87
CA PRO A 7 16.22 -10.98 -17.11
C PRO A 7 15.98 -11.79 -15.83
N ASN A 8 14.73 -12.20 -15.59
CA ASN A 8 14.27 -12.87 -14.35
C ASN A 8 14.43 -12.03 -13.07
N GLY A 9 14.74 -10.73 -13.17
CA GLY A 9 14.87 -9.82 -12.04
C GLY A 9 13.53 -9.54 -11.36
N ILE A 10 13.58 -9.33 -10.03
CA ILE A 10 12.40 -9.13 -9.20
C ILE A 10 12.23 -7.64 -8.84
N LEU A 11 11.02 -7.15 -8.99
CA LEU A 11 10.53 -5.89 -8.43
C LEU A 11 9.77 -6.17 -7.15
N LEU A 12 10.18 -5.53 -6.06
CA LEU A 12 9.44 -5.46 -4.79
C LEU A 12 8.94 -4.02 -4.62
N LEU A 13 7.65 -3.83 -4.41
CA LEU A 13 7.06 -2.49 -4.32
C LEU A 13 5.92 -2.44 -3.32
N ASN A 14 5.87 -1.36 -2.54
CA ASN A 14 4.71 -0.93 -1.77
C ASN A 14 4.14 0.34 -2.39
N THR A 15 2.82 0.43 -2.52
CA THR A 15 2.14 1.63 -3.04
C THR A 15 0.98 2.05 -2.12
N PRO A 16 0.82 3.35 -1.83
CA PRO A 16 -0.35 3.84 -1.10
C PRO A 16 -1.61 3.78 -1.98
N PHE A 17 -2.75 3.52 -1.36
CA PHE A 17 -4.07 3.62 -2.01
C PHE A 17 -4.91 4.71 -1.37
N LEU A 18 -5.22 4.58 -0.08
CA LEU A 18 -5.99 5.57 0.67
C LEU A 18 -5.03 6.38 1.54
N TYR A 19 -4.55 7.50 1.00
CA TYR A 19 -3.58 8.36 1.66
C TYR A 19 -3.88 9.85 1.40
N MET A 20 -3.33 10.72 2.25
CA MET A 20 -3.44 12.17 2.05
C MET A 20 -2.69 12.61 0.80
N LEU A 21 -3.02 13.79 0.29
CA LEU A 21 -2.26 14.41 -0.79
C LEU A 21 -0.79 14.52 -0.37
N HIS A 22 0.12 13.99 -1.20
CA HIS A 22 1.54 13.92 -0.85
C HIS A 22 2.39 14.91 -1.65
N GLU A 23 2.24 14.94 -2.98
CA GLU A 23 3.11 15.72 -3.87
C GLU A 23 2.33 16.75 -4.69
N VAL A 24 1.58 17.64 -4.03
CA VAL A 24 0.74 18.65 -4.70
C VAL A 24 1.59 19.64 -5.49
N PRO A 25 1.26 19.97 -6.76
CA PRO A 25 0.05 19.58 -7.52
C PRO A 25 0.15 18.27 -8.32
N ASN A 26 1.26 17.56 -8.23
CA ASN A 26 1.61 16.36 -8.99
C ASN A 26 1.14 15.03 -8.37
N ASP A 27 -0.02 15.00 -7.71
CA ASP A 27 -0.58 13.78 -7.11
C ASP A 27 -1.71 13.19 -7.97
N TYR A 28 -1.33 12.48 -9.03
CA TYR A 28 -2.25 12.11 -10.13
C TYR A 28 -2.98 10.77 -9.95
N TYR A 29 -2.48 9.86 -9.10
CA TYR A 29 -2.92 8.47 -9.11
C TYR A 29 -3.33 7.95 -7.74
N ARG A 30 -4.36 7.09 -7.76
CA ARG A 30 -4.71 6.20 -6.66
C ARG A 30 -4.62 4.77 -7.19
N PHE A 31 -3.61 4.04 -6.73
CA PHE A 31 -3.26 2.75 -7.31
C PHE A 31 -4.18 1.65 -6.78
N THR A 32 -5.27 1.38 -7.51
CA THR A 32 -6.09 0.17 -7.27
C THR A 32 -5.35 -1.08 -7.72
N ARG A 33 -5.78 -2.25 -7.26
CA ARG A 33 -5.24 -3.54 -7.73
C ARG A 33 -5.28 -3.70 -9.25
N TYR A 34 -6.27 -3.11 -9.91
CA TYR A 34 -6.45 -3.17 -11.37
C TYR A 34 -5.50 -2.21 -12.08
N ALA A 35 -5.32 -1.00 -11.55
CA ALA A 35 -4.34 -0.05 -12.06
C ALA A 35 -2.92 -0.62 -11.95
N ILE A 36 -2.57 -1.25 -10.83
CA ILE A 36 -1.27 -1.91 -10.62
C ILE A 36 -1.04 -2.99 -11.69
N LYS A 37 -2.00 -3.91 -11.88
CA LYS A 37 -1.91 -4.95 -12.91
C LYS A 37 -1.69 -4.35 -14.30
N HIS A 38 -2.53 -3.40 -14.68
CA HIS A 38 -2.44 -2.73 -15.98
C HIS A 38 -1.08 -2.05 -16.21
N LEU A 39 -0.54 -1.36 -15.19
CA LEU A 39 0.76 -0.71 -15.28
C LEU A 39 1.93 -1.70 -15.38
N LEU A 40 1.83 -2.86 -14.71
CA LEU A 40 2.84 -3.92 -14.84
C LEU A 40 2.80 -4.54 -16.23
N ASP A 41 1.61 -4.82 -16.76
CA ASP A 41 1.42 -5.36 -18.11
C ASP A 41 2.02 -4.40 -19.16
N MET A 42 1.70 -3.11 -19.07
CA MET A 42 2.30 -2.08 -19.94
C MET A 42 3.82 -1.98 -19.79
N ALA A 43 4.36 -2.32 -18.63
CA ALA A 43 5.80 -2.32 -18.38
C ALA A 43 6.49 -3.63 -18.82
N GLY A 44 5.75 -4.64 -19.28
CA GLY A 44 6.29 -5.96 -19.60
C GLY A 44 6.81 -6.70 -18.36
N LEU A 45 6.13 -6.54 -17.22
CA LEU A 45 6.43 -7.26 -15.97
C LEU A 45 5.29 -8.20 -15.63
N GLU A 46 5.64 -9.41 -15.21
CA GLU A 46 4.67 -10.41 -14.75
C GLU A 46 4.39 -10.23 -13.27
N LEU A 47 3.11 -10.14 -12.90
CA LEU A 47 2.72 -10.06 -11.50
C LEU A 47 2.86 -11.43 -10.82
N VAL A 48 3.74 -11.51 -9.83
CA VAL A 48 3.99 -12.74 -9.04
C VAL A 48 3.12 -12.79 -7.79
N ARG A 49 2.99 -11.66 -7.08
CA ARG A 49 2.20 -11.55 -5.85
C ARG A 49 1.63 -10.15 -5.72
N LEU A 50 0.37 -10.04 -5.33
CA LEU A 50 -0.28 -8.77 -5.01
C LEU A 50 -1.14 -8.96 -3.78
N GLU A 51 -0.83 -8.20 -2.75
CA GLU A 51 -1.53 -8.24 -1.47
C GLU A 51 -2.01 -6.85 -1.09
N GLU A 52 -3.27 -6.77 -0.72
CA GLU A 52 -3.80 -5.63 -0.02
C GLU A 52 -3.17 -5.51 1.38
N ILE A 53 -2.82 -4.28 1.76
CA ILE A 53 -2.32 -3.95 3.11
C ILE A 53 -3.44 -3.26 3.89
N GLY A 54 -3.63 -3.65 5.15
CA GLY A 54 -4.53 -2.98 6.08
C GLY A 54 -5.93 -3.61 6.13
N GLY A 55 -6.96 -2.79 5.92
CA GLY A 55 -8.36 -3.14 6.15
C GLY A 55 -9.10 -2.03 6.90
N TYR A 56 -10.39 -2.22 7.18
CA TYR A 56 -11.23 -1.19 7.82
C TYR A 56 -10.63 -0.61 9.10
N GLY A 57 -10.13 -1.46 10.00
CA GLY A 57 -9.51 -1.01 11.25
C GLY A 57 -8.32 -0.10 11.01
N ALA A 58 -7.39 -0.50 10.12
CA ALA A 58 -6.23 0.30 9.77
C ALA A 58 -6.62 1.65 9.14
N VAL A 59 -7.63 1.66 8.27
CA VAL A 59 -8.14 2.89 7.65
C VAL A 59 -8.75 3.83 8.69
N ILE A 60 -9.64 3.32 9.56
CA ILE A 60 -10.28 4.13 10.59
C ILE A 60 -9.25 4.68 11.56
N THR A 61 -8.35 3.82 12.05
CA THR A 61 -7.26 4.24 12.95
C THR A 61 -6.39 5.31 12.31
N ASP A 62 -5.98 5.14 11.05
CA ASP A 62 -5.16 6.12 10.34
C ASP A 62 -5.87 7.48 10.20
N LEU A 63 -7.13 7.48 9.74
CA LEU A 63 -7.92 8.70 9.57
C LEU A 63 -8.15 9.43 10.90
N VAL A 64 -8.54 8.69 11.95
CA VAL A 64 -8.80 9.27 13.28
C VAL A 64 -7.50 9.79 13.90
N SER A 65 -6.41 9.02 13.84
CA SER A 65 -5.12 9.47 14.39
C SER A 65 -4.59 10.72 13.69
N LYS A 66 -4.73 10.81 12.36
CA LYS A 66 -4.37 12.02 11.60
C LYS A 66 -5.24 13.21 11.97
N ALA A 67 -6.56 13.02 12.06
CA ALA A 67 -7.48 14.09 12.50
C ALA A 67 -7.15 14.57 13.92
N MET A 68 -6.87 13.65 14.84
CA MET A 68 -6.48 13.97 16.22
C MET A 68 -5.14 14.70 16.29
N SER A 69 -4.18 14.33 15.43
CA SER A 69 -2.86 14.97 15.38
C SER A 69 -2.91 16.44 14.92
N ALA A 70 -4.03 16.89 14.36
CA ALA A 70 -4.23 18.30 14.02
C ALA A 70 -4.48 19.21 15.25
N LEU A 71 -4.81 18.63 16.42
CA LEU A 71 -5.00 19.40 17.66
C LEU A 71 -3.65 19.66 18.34
N PRO A 72 -3.29 20.94 18.62
CA PRO A 72 -2.04 21.24 19.31
C PRO A 72 -2.03 20.68 20.73
N LEU A 73 -0.84 20.28 21.20
CA LEU A 73 -0.51 19.80 22.56
C LEU A 73 -1.08 18.42 22.95
N ILE A 74 -2.33 18.11 22.62
CA ILE A 74 -2.97 16.83 22.99
C ILE A 74 -3.07 15.82 21.84
N GLY A 75 -2.88 16.26 20.59
CA GLY A 75 -3.05 15.42 19.41
C GLY A 75 -2.07 14.24 19.33
N PRO A 76 -0.74 14.47 19.34
CA PRO A 76 0.26 13.40 19.21
C PRO A 76 0.19 12.28 20.25
N PRO A 77 0.03 12.52 21.57
CA PRO A 77 -0.11 11.43 22.54
C PRO A 77 -1.40 10.63 22.33
N MET A 78 -2.51 11.30 21.99
CA MET A 78 -3.78 10.62 21.69
C MET A 78 -3.70 9.79 20.41
N ALA A 79 -3.08 10.32 19.35
CA ALA A 79 -2.87 9.58 18.10
C ALA A 79 -2.01 8.33 18.31
N SER A 80 -1.03 8.39 19.22
CA SER A 80 -0.18 7.25 19.58
C SER A 80 -0.98 6.17 20.33
N LEU A 81 -1.84 6.58 21.27
CA LEU A 81 -2.76 5.68 21.97
C LEU A 81 -3.74 5.00 20.99
N ILE A 82 -4.36 5.78 20.10
CA ILE A 82 -5.32 5.28 19.11
C ILE A 82 -4.65 4.27 18.16
N GLN A 83 -3.41 4.53 17.73
CA GLN A 83 -2.64 3.57 16.93
C GLN A 83 -2.31 2.29 17.70
N GLY A 84 -1.95 2.39 18.99
CA GLY A 84 -1.71 1.23 19.84
C GLY A 84 -2.95 0.35 19.99
N ILE A 85 -4.12 0.96 20.26
CA ILE A 85 -5.40 0.25 20.33
C ILE A 85 -5.75 -0.36 18.97
N GLY A 86 -5.61 0.40 17.89
CA GLY A 86 -5.89 -0.05 16.53
C GLY A 86 -5.08 -1.29 16.13
N LEU A 87 -3.78 -1.29 16.45
CA LEU A 87 -2.89 -2.43 16.20
C LEU A 87 -3.35 -3.70 16.95
N LEU A 88 -3.75 -3.57 18.21
CA LEU A 88 -4.25 -4.70 19.00
C LEU A 88 -5.59 -5.21 18.45
N ALA A 89 -6.51 -4.30 18.13
CA ALA A 89 -7.83 -4.63 17.60
C ALA A 89 -7.78 -5.28 16.21
N SER A 90 -6.76 -4.97 15.41
CA SER A 90 -6.56 -5.57 14.07
C SER A 90 -5.85 -6.93 14.08
N GLY A 91 -5.59 -7.52 15.25
CA GLY A 91 -4.83 -8.79 15.35
C GLY A 91 -3.32 -8.62 15.19
N GLY A 92 -2.79 -7.44 15.51
CA GLY A 92 -1.39 -7.07 15.34
C GLY A 92 -1.05 -6.68 13.90
N LEU A 93 0.19 -6.93 13.49
CA LEU A 93 0.71 -6.64 12.14
C LEU A 93 0.12 -7.55 11.04
N ARG A 94 -0.70 -8.54 11.41
CA ARG A 94 -1.25 -9.53 10.47
C ARG A 94 -2.68 -9.15 10.09
N SER A 95 -2.85 -8.56 8.92
CA SER A 95 -4.18 -8.30 8.35
C SER A 95 -4.87 -9.62 8.01
N THR A 96 -6.07 -9.83 8.52
CA THR A 96 -6.87 -11.03 8.24
C THR A 96 -7.44 -10.97 6.81
N PRO A 97 -7.28 -12.02 5.98
CA PRO A 97 -7.63 -11.99 4.54
C PRO A 97 -9.10 -11.67 4.23
N ALA A 98 -10.03 -12.00 5.13
CA ALA A 98 -11.47 -11.87 4.89
C ALA A 98 -12.00 -10.42 5.00
N LEU A 99 -11.23 -9.51 5.61
CA LEU A 99 -11.67 -8.13 5.90
C LEU A 99 -11.13 -7.09 4.91
N ILE A 100 -10.39 -7.51 3.87
CA ILE A 100 -9.61 -6.61 3.03
C ILE A 100 -10.40 -6.12 1.79
N ARG A 101 -11.54 -5.46 2.04
CA ARG A 101 -12.23 -4.67 1.00
C ARG A 101 -11.79 -3.19 0.97
N PHE A 102 -11.13 -2.71 2.03
CA PHE A 102 -10.66 -1.33 2.17
C PHE A 102 -9.16 -1.31 2.48
N PRO A 103 -8.30 -1.44 1.45
CA PRO A 103 -6.86 -1.36 1.63
C PRO A 103 -6.42 0.07 1.96
N ILE A 104 -5.38 0.21 2.77
CA ILE A 104 -4.65 1.49 2.87
C ILE A 104 -3.55 1.59 1.81
N GLY A 105 -3.09 0.45 1.31
CA GLY A 105 -2.12 0.33 0.23
C GLY A 105 -1.99 -1.11 -0.26
N TYR A 106 -0.97 -1.36 -1.07
CA TYR A 106 -0.68 -2.66 -1.67
C TYR A 106 0.80 -2.99 -1.57
N PHE A 107 1.09 -4.26 -1.28
CA PHE A 107 2.41 -4.87 -1.48
C PHE A 107 2.36 -5.70 -2.76
N LEU A 108 3.38 -5.59 -3.60
CA LEU A 108 3.49 -6.42 -4.78
C LEU A 108 4.92 -6.91 -5.04
N VAL A 109 4.94 -8.08 -5.66
CA VAL A 109 6.11 -8.69 -6.27
C VAL A 109 5.82 -8.87 -7.75
N ALA A 110 6.67 -8.35 -8.61
CA ALA A 110 6.60 -8.56 -10.05
C ALA A 110 7.97 -9.02 -10.58
N GLN A 111 7.97 -9.71 -11.71
CA GLN A 111 9.19 -10.25 -12.30
C GLN A 111 9.32 -9.78 -13.75
N LYS A 112 10.55 -9.46 -14.16
CA LYS A 112 10.84 -9.30 -15.58
C LYS A 112 10.97 -10.69 -16.22
N PRO A 113 10.23 -10.99 -17.30
CA PRO A 113 10.38 -12.26 -18.01
C PRO A 113 11.84 -12.53 -18.38
N GLY A 114 12.21 -13.80 -18.44
CA GLY A 114 13.46 -14.20 -19.05
C GLY A 114 13.52 -13.70 -20.49
N SER A 115 14.69 -13.26 -20.95
CA SER A 115 14.95 -13.18 -22.38
C SER A 115 14.84 -14.61 -22.90
N GLY A 116 13.73 -14.94 -23.57
CA GLY A 116 13.57 -16.23 -24.21
C GLY A 116 14.82 -16.53 -25.06
N ILE A 117 15.37 -17.72 -24.89
CA ILE A 117 16.29 -18.26 -25.90
C ILE A 117 15.36 -18.72 -27.02
N GLU A 118 15.08 -17.81 -27.97
CA GLU A 118 14.79 -18.21 -29.34
C GLU A 118 16.12 -18.35 -30.10
#